data_AF-A0A178GZT9-F1
#
_entry.id   AF-A0A178GZT9-F1
#
_cell.length_a   1.000
_cell.length_b   1.000
_cell.length_c   1.000
_cell.angle_alpha   90.00
_cell.angle_beta   90.00
_cell.angle_gamma   90.00
#
_symmetry.space_group_name_H-M   'P 1'
#
loop_
_entity.id
_entity.type
_entity.pdbx_description
1 polymer ?
#
loop_
_entity_poly.entity_id
_entity_poly.type
_entity_poly.pdbx_seq_one_letter_code
_entity_poly.pdbx_strand_id
1 'polypeptide(L)'
;MFAFLPLIIFLALYLGSGIYFSFIGLGNPLHQISPLVCLLPALFFAVLFNKNKIQHSIDTLIKGMGNKTTLTVCLIFLFAGAFSTITESLGSINVITNTNSHYMANIWTIMEEKP
;
A
#
# COMPACT_ATOMS: atom_id res chain seq x y z
N MET A 1 -12.87 0.80 21.80
CA MET A 1 -12.38 -0.44 21.17
C MET A 1 -12.83 -0.60 19.70
N PHE A 2 -13.89 0.05 19.22
CA PHE A 2 -14.36 -0.03 17.82
C PHE A 2 -13.56 0.81 16.78
N ALA A 3 -12.47 1.49 17.17
CA ALA A 3 -11.71 2.37 16.29
C ALA A 3 -10.96 1.63 15.15
N PHE A 4 -10.67 0.34 15.33
CA PHE A 4 -9.94 -0.47 14.36
C PHE A 4 -10.83 -1.18 13.35
N LEU A 5 -12.16 -1.06 13.47
CA LEU A 5 -13.11 -1.73 12.58
C LEU A 5 -12.89 -1.39 11.09
N PRO A 6 -12.73 -0.12 10.67
CA PRO A 6 -12.42 0.21 9.27
C PRO A 6 -11.07 -0.36 8.82
N LEU A 7 -10.08 -0.40 9.72
CA LEU A 7 -8.74 -0.95 9.42
C LEU A 7 -8.81 -2.46 9.17
N ILE A 8 -9.58 -3.19 9.97
CA ILE A 8 -9.76 -4.63 9.85
C ILE A 8 -10.50 -4.99 8.56
N ILE A 9 -11.53 -4.22 8.20
CA ILE A 9 -12.27 -4.41 6.93
C ILE A 9 -11.37 -4.10 5.73
N PHE A 10 -10.60 -3.02 5.80
CA PHE A 10 -9.59 -2.69 4.79
C PHE A 10 -8.58 -3.83 4.64
N LEU A 11 -8.03 -4.33 5.76
CA LEU A 11 -7.04 -5.40 5.74
C LEU A 11 -7.63 -6.70 5.18
N ALA A 12 -8.85 -7.08 5.58
CA ALA A 12 -9.51 -8.28 5.08
C ALA A 12 -9.83 -8.20 3.58
N LEU A 13 -10.25 -7.04 3.07
CA LEU A 13 -10.50 -6.84 1.64
C LEU A 13 -9.19 -6.75 0.84
N TYR A 14 -8.18 -6.07 1.37
CA TYR A 14 -6.88 -5.89 0.70
C TYR A 14 -6.08 -7.20 0.66
N LEU A 15 -5.85 -7.86 1.81
CA LEU A 15 -5.19 -9.17 1.85
C LEU A 15 -6.06 -10.25 1.20
N GLY A 16 -7.36 -10.25 1.46
CA GLY A 16 -8.28 -11.26 0.90
C GLY A 16 -8.36 -11.18 -0.63
N SER A 17 -8.42 -9.97 -1.21
CA SER A 17 -8.38 -9.83 -2.67
C SER A 17 -7.02 -10.15 -3.26
N GLY A 18 -5.92 -9.81 -2.57
CA GLY A 18 -4.57 -10.18 -3.00
C GLY A 18 -4.36 -11.70 -3.05
N ILE A 19 -4.84 -12.42 -2.03
CA ILE A 19 -4.82 -13.90 -1.99
C ILE A 19 -5.72 -14.46 -3.10
N TYR A 20 -6.94 -13.93 -3.24
CA TYR A 20 -7.90 -14.37 -4.27
C TYR A 20 -7.33 -14.20 -5.70
N PHE A 21 -6.73 -13.05 -6.00
CA PHE A 21 -6.09 -12.80 -7.29
C PHE A 21 -4.81 -13.62 -7.50
N SER A 22 -4.07 -13.93 -6.42
CA SER A 22 -2.91 -14.83 -6.48
C SER A 22 -3.33 -16.26 -6.83
N PHE A 23 -4.51 -16.72 -6.41
CA PHE A 23 -5.04 -18.04 -6.79
C PHE A 23 -5.52 -18.11 -8.25
N ILE A 24 -5.86 -16.98 -8.86
CA ILE A 24 -6.30 -16.90 -10.27
C ILE A 24 -5.09 -16.92 -11.24
N GLY A 25 -3.85 -16.86 -10.73
CA GLY A 25 -2.64 -17.03 -11.54
C GLY A 25 -2.19 -15.76 -12.28
N LEU A 26 -2.68 -14.58 -11.88
CA LEU A 26 -2.19 -13.31 -12.41
C LEU A 26 -0.80 -13.01 -11.82
N GLY A 27 0.23 -12.87 -12.68
CA GLY A 27 1.63 -12.72 -12.27
C GLY A 27 1.99 -11.45 -11.49
N ASN A 28 1.02 -10.57 -11.17
CA ASN A 28 1.19 -9.36 -10.36
C ASN A 28 -0.13 -8.98 -9.66
N PRO A 29 -0.62 -9.79 -8.71
CA PRO A 29 -1.97 -9.64 -8.12
C PRO A 29 -2.08 -8.40 -7.22
N LEU A 30 -0.98 -7.96 -6.62
CA LEU A 30 -0.94 -6.80 -5.71
C LEU A 30 -0.67 -5.47 -6.42
N HIS A 31 -0.02 -5.48 -7.59
CA HIS A 31 0.18 -4.25 -8.39
C HIS A 31 -1.10 -3.81 -9.12
N GLN A 32 -1.99 -4.75 -9.47
CA GLN A 32 -3.26 -4.40 -10.11
C GLN A 32 -4.29 -3.84 -9.13
N ILE A 33 -4.15 -4.16 -7.83
CA ILE A 33 -5.09 -3.75 -6.80
C ILE A 33 -4.42 -2.62 -5.99
N SER A 34 -4.64 -1.38 -6.44
CA SER A 34 -4.24 -0.21 -5.67
C SER A 34 -4.90 -0.25 -4.29
N PRO A 35 -4.15 -0.15 -3.18
CA PRO A 35 -4.70 -0.12 -1.82
C PRO A 35 -5.79 0.95 -1.66
N LEU A 36 -5.66 2.06 -2.39
CA LEU A 36 -6.66 3.15 -2.45
C LEU A 36 -8.03 2.69 -2.94
N VAL A 37 -8.10 1.76 -3.91
CA VAL A 37 -9.36 1.23 -4.45
C VAL A 37 -10.05 0.32 -3.43
N CYS A 38 -9.30 -0.41 -2.59
CA CYS A 38 -9.86 -1.17 -1.46
C CYS A 38 -10.28 -0.29 -0.29
N LEU A 39 -9.62 0.86 -0.10
CA LEU A 39 -9.91 1.80 0.98
C LEU A 39 -11.31 2.43 0.85
N LEU A 40 -11.73 2.80 -0.36
CA LEU A 40 -13.06 3.41 -0.60
C LEU A 40 -14.25 2.53 -0.16
N PRO A 41 -14.39 1.26 -0.62
CA PRO A 41 -15.47 0.40 -0.19
C PRO A 41 -15.34 0.04 1.29
N ALA A 42 -14.12 -0.14 1.81
CA ALA A 42 -13.92 -0.35 3.25
C ALA A 42 -14.44 0.83 4.08
N LEU A 43 -14.17 2.06 3.65
CA LEU A 43 -14.67 3.27 4.30
C LEU A 43 -16.19 3.39 4.19
N PHE A 44 -16.74 3.09 3.01
CA PHE A 44 -18.18 3.08 2.78
C PHE A 44 -18.91 2.08 3.69
N PHE A 45 -18.43 0.84 3.77
CA PHE A 45 -18.96 -0.18 4.68
C PHE A 45 -18.79 0.20 6.15
N ALA A 46 -17.67 0.81 6.53
CA ALA A 46 -17.43 1.26 7.90
C ALA A 46 -18.39 2.38 8.32
N VAL A 47 -18.71 3.30 7.42
CA VAL A 47 -19.70 4.36 7.65
C VAL A 47 -21.12 3.78 7.71
N LEU A 48 -21.43 2.80 6.85
CA LEU A 48 -22.74 2.14 6.83
C LEU A 48 -23.04 1.33 8.11
N PHE A 49 -22.03 0.64 8.65
CA PHE A 49 -22.15 -0.14 9.88
C PHE A 49 -22.13 0.71 11.16
N ASN A 50 -21.70 1.96 11.09
CA ASN A 50 -21.66 2.85 12.24
C ASN A 50 -23.02 3.54 12.42
N LYS A 51 -23.80 3.09 13.41
CA LYS A 51 -25.14 3.64 13.72
C LYS A 51 -25.13 5.07 14.30
N ASN A 52 -23.95 5.67 14.51
CA ASN A 52 -23.83 7.06 14.95
C ASN A 52 -23.82 8.02 13.76
N LYS A 53 -24.32 9.26 13.95
CA LYS A 53 -24.23 10.32 12.94
C LYS A 53 -22.80 10.41 12.41
N ILE A 54 -22.65 10.42 11.08
CA ILE A 54 -21.36 10.51 10.37
C ILE A 54 -20.50 11.65 10.94
N GLN A 55 -21.13 12.78 11.28
CA GLN A 55 -20.52 13.93 11.95
C GLN A 55 -19.68 13.53 13.18
N HIS A 56 -20.25 12.70 14.06
CA HIS A 56 -19.62 12.31 15.32
C HIS A 56 -18.46 11.33 15.11
N SER A 57 -18.52 10.55 14.03
CA SER A 57 -17.46 9.64 13.61
C SER A 57 -16.27 10.40 13.04
N ILE A 58 -16.53 11.41 12.21
CA ILE A 58 -15.52 12.33 11.68
C ILE A 58 -14.85 13.11 12.82
N ASP A 59 -15.62 13.67 13.76
CA ASP A 59 -15.07 14.39 14.92
C ASP A 59 -14.16 13.52 15.79
N THR A 60 -14.54 12.25 15.99
CA THR A 60 -13.74 11.29 16.77
C THR A 60 -12.44 10.92 16.04
N LEU A 61 -12.48 10.78 14.71
CA LEU A 61 -11.30 10.55 13.87
C LEU A 61 -10.35 11.75 13.90
N ILE A 62 -10.87 12.97 13.75
CA ILE A 62 -10.07 14.19 13.81
C ILE A 62 -9.45 14.38 15.20
N LYS A 63 -10.20 14.11 16.27
CA LYS A 63 -9.66 14.10 17.65
C LYS A 63 -8.57 13.06 17.84
N GLY A 64 -8.70 11.87 17.25
CA GLY A 64 -7.68 10.82 17.29
C GLY A 64 -6.41 11.16 16.50
N MET A 65 -6.57 11.85 15.35
CA MET A 65 -5.46 12.32 14.51
C MET A 65 -4.80 13.60 15.03
N GLY A 66 -5.42 14.32 15.98
CA GLY A 66 -4.89 15.56 16.53
C GLY A 66 -3.61 15.44 17.36
N ASN A 67 -3.19 14.22 17.73
CA ASN A 67 -1.92 14.01 18.42
C ASN A 67 -0.75 14.08 17.42
N LYS A 68 0.23 14.95 17.69
CA LYS A 68 1.41 15.17 16.82
C LYS A 68 2.09 13.87 16.40
N THR A 69 2.27 12.91 17.30
CA THR A 69 2.96 11.65 16.99
C THR A 69 2.18 10.80 15.99
N THR A 70 0.85 10.71 16.17
CA THR A 70 -0.04 9.99 15.26
C THR A 70 -0.07 10.65 13.88
N LEU A 71 -0.16 11.98 13.86
CA LEU A 71 -0.17 12.76 12.63
C LEU A 71 1.14 12.61 11.85
N THR A 72 2.29 12.65 12.53
CA THR A 72 3.62 12.50 11.91
C THR A 72 3.77 11.14 11.22
N VAL A 73 3.40 10.03 11.87
CA VAL A 73 3.48 8.70 11.25
C VAL A 73 2.51 8.58 10.09
N CYS A 74 1.28 9.11 10.22
CA CYS A 74 0.30 9.14 9.14
C CYS A 74 0.82 9.91 7.91
N LEU A 75 1.43 11.08 8.13
CA LEU A 75 2.05 11.87 7.06
C LEU A 75 3.19 11.13 6.38
N ILE A 76 4.06 10.44 7.13
CA ILE A 76 5.14 9.62 6.56
C ILE A 76 4.57 8.51 5.68
N PHE A 77 3.53 7.80 6.14
CA PHE A 77 2.89 6.75 5.34
C PHE A 77 2.19 7.29 4.09
N LEU A 78 1.51 8.45 4.20
CA LEU A 78 0.86 9.09 3.07
C LEU A 78 1.88 9.54 2.01
N PHE A 79 2.99 10.14 2.44
CA PHE A 79 4.09 10.51 1.54
C PHE A 79 4.74 9.28 0.91
N ALA A 80 4.97 8.20 1.68
CA ALA A 80 5.55 6.97 1.16
C ALA A 80 4.67 6.35 0.06
N GLY A 81 3.34 6.32 0.26
CA GLY A 81 2.39 5.85 -0.75
C GLY A 81 2.38 6.72 -2.00
N ALA A 82 2.31 8.04 -1.85
CA ALA A 82 2.33 8.98 -2.98
C ALA A 82 3.67 8.90 -3.75
N PHE A 83 4.79 8.81 -3.03
CA PHE A 83 6.12 8.69 -3.61
C PHE A 83 6.30 7.39 -4.40
N SER A 84 5.70 6.28 -3.95
CA SER A 84 5.71 5.01 -4.68
C SER A 84 5.11 5.16 -6.09
N THR A 85 3.93 5.78 -6.19
CA THR A 85 3.26 5.99 -7.49
C THR A 85 4.02 6.96 -8.39
N ILE A 86 4.64 8.01 -7.82
CA ILE A 86 5.47 8.96 -8.57
C ILE A 86 6.75 8.27 -9.08
N THR A 87 7.36 7.39 -8.29
CA THR A 87 8.58 6.66 -8.68
C THR A 87 8.31 5.65 -9.79
N GLU A 88 7.13 5.01 -9.77
CA GLU A 88 6.65 4.15 -10.86
C GLU A 88 6.45 4.94 -12.16
N SER A 89 5.82 6.12 -12.11
CA SER A 89 5.57 6.94 -13.31
C SER A 89 6.83 7.57 -13.90
N LEU A 90 7.83 7.85 -13.06
CA LEU A 90 9.15 8.31 -13.49
C LEU A 90 9.99 7.18 -14.13
N GLY A 91 9.55 5.91 -14.06
CA GLY A 91 10.30 4.77 -14.58
C GLY A 91 11.61 4.49 -13.85
N SER A 92 11.82 5.10 -12.68
CA SER A 92 13.08 4.98 -11.93
C SER A 92 13.37 3.53 -11.55
N ILE A 93 12.34 2.78 -11.14
CA ILE A 93 12.45 1.34 -10.85
C ILE A 93 13.01 0.53 -12.03
N ASN A 94 12.63 0.83 -13.28
CA ASN A 94 13.08 0.11 -14.46
C ASN A 94 14.56 0.38 -14.78
N VAL A 95 15.02 1.61 -14.55
CA VAL A 95 16.44 1.96 -14.72
C VAL A 95 17.29 1.21 -13.70
N ILE A 96 16.86 1.19 -12.44
CA ILE A 96 17.64 0.55 -11.36
C ILE A 96 17.70 -0.97 -11.57
N THR A 97 16.60 -1.62 -11.96
CA THR A 97 16.57 -3.08 -12.21
C THR A 97 17.41 -3.47 -13.43
N ASN A 98 17.32 -2.72 -14.53
CA ASN A 98 18.14 -2.96 -15.72
C ASN A 98 19.63 -2.80 -15.41
N THR A 99 19.98 -1.74 -14.70
CA THR A 99 21.38 -1.48 -14.32
C THR A 99 21.89 -2.57 -13.37
N ASN A 100 21.08 -2.98 -12.39
CA ASN A 100 21.43 -4.08 -11.49
C ASN A 100 21.68 -5.40 -12.25
N SER A 101 20.78 -5.77 -13.16
CA SER A 101 20.94 -6.98 -13.98
C SER A 101 22.25 -6.93 -14.78
N HIS A 102 22.58 -5.76 -15.34
CA HIS A 102 23.84 -5.55 -16.07
C HIS A 102 25.08 -5.66 -15.16
N TYR A 103 25.05 -5.11 -13.95
CA TYR A 103 26.15 -5.28 -12.99
C TYR A 103 26.34 -6.74 -12.59
N MET A 104 25.24 -7.46 -12.30
CA MET A 104 25.32 -8.88 -11.94
C MET A 104 25.82 -9.74 -13.10
N ALA A 105 25.40 -9.45 -14.34
CA ALA A 105 25.90 -10.12 -15.53
C ALA A 105 27.40 -9.86 -15.75
N ASN A 106 27.85 -8.61 -15.57
CA ASN A 106 29.26 -8.26 -15.70
C ASN A 106 30.15 -8.95 -14.64
N ILE A 107 29.66 -9.07 -13.40
CA ILE A 107 30.38 -9.77 -12.34
C ILE A 107 30.49 -11.27 -12.64
N TRP A 108 29.43 -11.89 -13.17
CA TRP A 108 29.44 -13.30 -13.56
C TRP A 108 30.49 -13.59 -14.64
N THR A 109 30.60 -12.72 -15.66
CA THR A 109 31.64 -12.85 -16.71
C THR A 109 33.06 -12.76 -16.15
N ILE A 110 33.32 -11.87 -15.19
CA ILE A 110 34.64 -11.73 -14.56
C ILE A 110 34.97 -12.93 -13.65
N MET A 111 33.94 -13.58 -13.07
CA MET A 111 34.10 -14.81 -12.28
C MET A 111 34.37 -16.03 -13.18
N GLU A 112 33.81 -16.06 -14.40
CA GLU A 112 34.04 -17.13 -15.38
C GLU A 112 35.43 -17.01 -16.07
N GLU A 113 35.99 -15.80 -16.14
CA GLU A 113 37.30 -15.52 -16.75
C GLU A 113 38.50 -15.77 -15.79
N LYS A 114 38.25 -15.97 -14.50
CA LYS A 114 39.30 -16.34 -13.53
C LYS A 114 39.40 -17.87 -13.38
N PRO A 115 40.52 -18.49 -13.78
CA PRO A 115 40.81 -19.88 -13.41
C PRO A 115 41.06 -20.05 -11.90
#